data_AF-A0A834YHA2-F1
#
_entry.id   AF-A0A834YHA2-F1
#
_cell.length_a   1.000
_cell.length_b   1.000
_cell.length_c   1.000
_cell.angle_alpha   90.00
_cell.angle_beta   90.00
_cell.angle_gamma   90.00
#
_symmetry.space_group_name_H-M   'P 1'
#
loop_
_entity.id
_entity.type
_entity.pdbx_description
1 polymer ?
#
loop_
_entity_poly.entity_id
_entity_poly.type
_entity_poly.pdbx_seq_one_letter_code
_entity_poly.pdbx_strand_id
1 'polypeptide(L)'
;MATSSGSPWVENYRPRKVADVVGNEDWLQAIARDVNMPNLILAEGLEAIIFTAHGDMREASNNLQATFNGFRFVNQENVSKVCDQPHVKNMVRDILEAKFDDACFGLKQLYDLGYSPTDIITTLFRIIKNCNMA
;
A
#
# COMPACT_ATOMS: atom_id res chain seq x y z
N MET A 1 -24.70 23.97 -25.44
CA MET A 1 -25.33 24.00 -24.10
C MET A 1 -25.43 22.55 -23.61
N ALA A 2 -24.77 22.24 -22.47
CA ALA A 2 -25.02 21.20 -21.45
C ALA A 2 -25.32 19.72 -21.87
N THR A 3 -24.90 18.62 -21.19
CA THR A 3 -24.10 18.29 -19.99
C THR A 3 -23.98 16.74 -19.90
N SER A 4 -22.83 16.22 -19.45
CA SER A 4 -22.55 14.98 -18.68
C SER A 4 -23.35 13.66 -18.85
N SER A 5 -22.63 12.57 -19.17
CA SER A 5 -22.75 11.25 -18.51
C SER A 5 -21.37 10.57 -18.61
N GLY A 6 -20.54 10.46 -17.57
CA GLY A 6 -20.88 10.08 -16.21
C GLY A 6 -20.61 8.60 -15.94
N SER A 7 -19.50 8.05 -16.43
CA SER A 7 -18.93 6.81 -15.88
C SER A 7 -17.52 7.13 -15.39
N PRO A 8 -17.30 7.21 -14.07
CA PRO A 8 -15.98 7.49 -13.54
C PRO A 8 -15.08 6.30 -13.87
N TRP A 9 -13.79 6.57 -14.04
CA TRP A 9 -12.68 5.69 -14.42
C TRP A 9 -12.42 4.49 -13.47
N VAL A 10 -13.47 3.93 -12.89
CA VAL A 10 -13.46 2.98 -11.79
C VAL A 10 -13.75 1.60 -12.35
N GLU A 11 -13.15 0.59 -11.75
CA GLU A 11 -13.44 -0.84 -11.88
C GLU A 11 -12.62 -1.71 -12.86
N ASN A 12 -11.97 -1.20 -13.91
CA ASN A 12 -11.35 -2.11 -14.90
C ASN A 12 -9.83 -2.34 -14.79
N TYR A 13 -9.11 -1.70 -13.84
CA TYR A 13 -7.67 -1.88 -13.71
C TYR A 13 -7.25 -2.20 -12.26
N ARG A 14 -7.24 -3.50 -11.91
CA ARG A 14 -6.72 -4.02 -10.63
C ARG A 14 -5.56 -4.98 -10.90
N PRO A 15 -4.32 -4.48 -11.03
CA PRO A 15 -3.15 -5.31 -11.32
C PRO A 15 -2.86 -6.29 -10.16
N ARG A 16 -2.60 -7.56 -10.48
CA ARG A 16 -2.42 -8.66 -9.51
C ARG A 16 -0.96 -9.03 -9.26
N LYS A 17 -0.05 -8.57 -10.11
CA LYS A 17 1.41 -8.71 -10.01
C LYS A 17 2.05 -7.37 -10.33
N VAL A 18 3.28 -7.16 -9.85
CA VAL A 18 4.08 -5.96 -10.19
C VAL A 18 4.24 -5.81 -11.71
N ALA A 19 4.36 -6.92 -12.44
CA ALA A 19 4.42 -6.95 -13.90
C ALA A 19 3.06 -6.70 -14.61
N ASP A 20 1.93 -6.81 -13.90
CA ASP A 20 0.59 -6.55 -14.45
C ASP A 20 0.21 -5.06 -14.34
N VAL A 21 1.03 -4.27 -13.63
CA VAL A 21 0.96 -2.82 -13.65
C VAL A 21 1.44 -2.37 -15.02
N VAL A 22 0.51 -2.08 -15.93
CA VAL A 22 0.85 -1.55 -17.26
C VAL A 22 1.33 -0.12 -17.09
N GLY A 23 2.57 0.14 -17.53
CA GLY A 23 3.38 1.28 -17.11
C GLY A 23 4.09 0.91 -15.81
N ASN A 24 5.31 0.41 -15.82
CA ASN A 24 6.52 1.23 -15.82
C ASN A 24 6.41 2.42 -14.84
N GLU A 25 7.44 2.69 -14.05
CA GLU A 25 7.51 3.75 -13.01
C GLU A 25 6.94 5.12 -13.45
N ASP A 26 6.87 5.34 -14.77
CA ASP A 26 6.20 6.38 -15.53
C ASP A 26 4.85 6.86 -15.00
N TRP A 27 3.93 6.01 -14.50
CA TRP A 27 2.61 6.50 -14.06
C TRP A 27 2.68 7.25 -12.72
N LEU A 28 3.51 6.78 -11.78
CA LEU A 28 3.74 7.52 -10.53
C LEU A 28 4.59 8.76 -10.80
N GLN A 29 5.52 8.70 -11.75
CA GLN A 29 6.20 9.90 -12.23
C GLN A 29 5.25 10.87 -12.92
N ALA A 30 4.24 10.39 -13.65
CA ALA A 30 3.21 11.23 -14.27
C ALA A 30 2.34 11.89 -13.20
N ILE A 31 1.90 11.16 -12.17
CA ILE A 31 1.18 11.75 -11.02
C ILE A 31 2.08 12.77 -10.31
N ALA A 32 3.36 12.47 -10.10
CA ALA A 32 4.30 13.41 -9.47
C ALA A 32 4.48 14.70 -10.30
N ARG A 33 4.44 14.60 -11.62
CA ARG A 33 4.46 15.76 -12.54
C ARG A 33 3.15 16.54 -12.48
N ASP A 34 2.00 15.87 -12.58
CA ASP A 34 0.68 16.49 -12.54
C ASP A 34 0.40 17.19 -11.19
N VAL A 35 0.94 16.64 -10.10
CA VAL A 35 0.82 17.22 -8.74
C VAL A 35 1.96 18.20 -8.43
N ASN A 36 2.84 18.51 -9.40
CA ASN A 36 3.95 19.46 -9.26
C ASN A 36 4.86 19.14 -8.05
N MET A 37 5.37 17.91 -7.99
CA MET A 37 6.34 17.43 -6.98
C MET A 37 7.75 17.32 -7.61
N PRO A 38 8.48 18.43 -7.81
CA PRO A 38 9.67 18.47 -8.68
C PRO A 38 10.93 17.80 -8.11
N ASN A 39 10.98 17.55 -6.81
CA ASN A 39 12.10 16.88 -6.14
C ASN A 39 11.47 15.79 -5.28
N LEU A 40 11.81 14.49 -5.42
CA LEU A 40 11.73 13.54 -4.27
C LEU A 40 11.78 12.04 -4.45
N ILE A 41 11.52 11.46 -5.61
CA ILE A 41 11.10 10.06 -5.61
C ILE A 41 12.32 9.15 -5.59
N LEU A 42 12.66 8.61 -4.42
CA LEU A 42 13.52 7.44 -4.31
C LEU A 42 12.70 6.20 -4.70
N ALA A 43 13.31 5.26 -5.42
CA ALA A 43 12.67 4.00 -5.83
C ALA A 43 11.99 3.28 -4.65
N GLU A 44 12.60 3.32 -3.46
CA GLU A 44 12.07 2.73 -2.22
C GLU A 44 10.76 3.38 -1.73
N GLY A 45 10.62 4.70 -1.89
CA GLY A 45 9.38 5.41 -1.54
C GLY A 45 8.25 5.06 -2.50
N LEU A 46 8.58 4.87 -3.78
CA LEU A 46 7.63 4.47 -4.80
C LEU A 46 7.12 3.04 -4.58
N GLU A 47 8.04 2.13 -4.28
CA GLU A 47 7.72 0.75 -3.92
C GLU A 47 6.82 0.69 -2.68
N ALA A 48 7.09 1.52 -1.67
CA ALA A 48 6.24 1.64 -0.49
C ALA A 48 4.82 2.12 -0.85
N ILE A 49 4.66 3.12 -1.74
CA ILE A 49 3.34 3.58 -2.21
C ILE A 49 2.60 2.47 -2.96
N ILE A 50 3.28 1.75 -3.85
CA ILE A 50 2.68 0.64 -4.61
C ILE A 50 2.24 -0.47 -3.65
N PHE A 51 3.08 -0.79 -2.67
CA PHE A 51 2.77 -1.78 -1.66
C PHE A 51 1.54 -1.39 -0.84
N THR A 52 1.47 -0.11 -0.43
CA THR A 52 0.36 0.37 0.40
C THR A 52 -0.94 0.55 -0.36
N ALA A 53 -0.87 0.87 -1.65
CA ALA A 53 -2.03 1.11 -2.49
C ALA A 53 -2.84 -0.13 -2.88
N HIS A 54 -2.28 -1.33 -2.67
CA HIS A 54 -2.98 -2.60 -2.92
C HIS A 54 -3.53 -2.76 -4.36
N GLY A 55 -2.89 -2.10 -5.34
CA GLY A 55 -3.33 -2.10 -6.73
C GLY A 55 -4.50 -1.16 -7.03
N ASP A 56 -4.94 -0.34 -6.08
CA ASP A 56 -5.89 0.75 -6.28
C ASP A 56 -5.12 2.06 -6.56
N MET A 57 -5.28 2.60 -7.78
CA MET A 57 -4.62 3.85 -8.17
C MET A 57 -5.07 5.08 -7.36
N ARG A 58 -6.32 5.09 -6.84
CA ARG A 58 -6.76 6.19 -5.97
C ARG A 58 -6.06 6.14 -4.63
N GLU A 59 -5.94 4.97 -4.03
CA GLU A 59 -5.15 4.78 -2.81
C GLU A 59 -3.70 5.20 -3.03
N ALA A 60 -3.07 4.77 -4.13
CA ALA A 60 -1.69 5.17 -4.45
C ALA A 60 -1.52 6.68 -4.54
N SER A 61 -2.43 7.35 -5.26
CA SER A 61 -2.39 8.80 -5.42
C SER A 61 -2.63 9.52 -4.10
N ASN A 62 -3.59 9.06 -3.29
CA ASN A 62 -3.86 9.63 -1.97
C ASN A 62 -2.65 9.47 -1.04
N ASN A 63 -2.06 8.28 -0.97
CA ASN A 63 -0.89 8.00 -0.14
C ASN A 63 0.30 8.85 -0.57
N LEU A 64 0.53 9.01 -1.88
CA LEU A 64 1.59 9.84 -2.43
C LEU A 64 1.39 11.32 -2.07
N GLN A 65 0.19 11.84 -2.30
CA GLN A 65 -0.16 13.23 -1.99
C GLN A 65 -0.09 13.53 -0.49
N ALA A 66 -0.63 12.65 0.35
CA ALA A 66 -0.59 12.80 1.79
C ALA A 66 0.85 12.75 2.33
N THR A 67 1.68 11.84 1.81
CA THR A 67 3.11 11.77 2.17
C THR A 67 3.86 13.03 1.76
N PHE A 68 3.67 13.50 0.52
CA PHE A 68 4.31 14.72 0.05
C PHE A 68 3.83 15.97 0.80
N ASN A 69 2.54 16.10 1.05
CA ASN A 69 1.98 17.26 1.75
C ASN A 69 2.37 17.28 3.24
N GLY A 70 2.50 16.10 3.87
CA GLY A 70 2.93 15.98 5.26
C GLY A 70 4.42 16.20 5.45
N PHE A 71 5.26 15.59 4.60
CA PHE A 71 6.70 15.49 4.86
C PHE A 71 7.57 16.22 3.85
N ARG A 72 7.02 16.62 2.69
CA ARG A 72 7.79 17.14 1.54
C ARG A 72 8.96 16.23 1.14
N PHE A 73 8.97 14.96 1.58
CA PHE A 73 9.89 13.88 1.20
C PHE A 73 9.16 12.53 1.09
N VAL A 74 9.23 11.82 -0.05
CA VAL A 74 8.59 10.51 -0.24
C VAL A 74 9.64 9.40 -0.15
N ASN A 75 9.66 8.72 0.99
CA ASN A 75 10.48 7.55 1.28
C ASN A 75 9.64 6.51 2.04
N GLN A 76 10.17 5.30 2.20
CA GLN A 76 9.44 4.23 2.87
C GLN A 76 9.01 4.58 4.31
N GLU A 77 9.85 5.30 5.05
CA GLU A 77 9.55 5.72 6.43
C GLU A 77 8.32 6.66 6.48
N ASN A 78 8.30 7.71 5.67
CA ASN A 78 7.21 8.68 5.64
C ASN A 78 5.92 8.08 5.08
N VAL A 79 6.03 7.22 4.06
CA VAL A 79 4.88 6.49 3.53
C VAL A 79 4.26 5.60 4.61
N SER A 80 5.09 4.90 5.39
CA SER A 80 4.63 4.04 6.48
C SER A 80 3.98 4.82 7.63
N LYS A 81 4.36 6.10 7.84
CA LYS A 81 3.72 6.97 8.84
C LYS A 81 2.34 7.46 8.40
N VAL A 82 2.11 7.58 7.10
CA VAL A 82 0.86 8.08 6.52
C VAL A 82 -0.13 6.94 6.26
N CYS A 83 0.37 5.78 5.85
CA CYS A 83 -0.45 4.63 5.53
C CYS A 83 -0.73 3.84 6.82
N ASP A 84 -1.98 3.82 7.25
CA ASP A 84 -2.41 3.07 8.43
C ASP A 84 -2.48 1.57 8.10
N GLN A 85 -1.39 0.84 8.37
CA GLN A 85 -1.28 -0.58 8.02
C GLN A 85 -1.02 -1.47 9.23
N PRO A 86 -1.71 -2.63 9.30
CA PRO A 86 -1.46 -3.59 10.36
C PRO A 86 -0.05 -4.17 10.23
N HIS A 87 0.79 -3.94 11.22
CA HIS A 87 2.15 -4.48 11.28
C HIS A 87 2.16 -5.96 11.67
N VAL A 88 1.85 -6.84 10.71
CA VAL A 88 1.74 -8.29 10.93
C VAL A 88 3.07 -9.07 10.93
N LYS A 89 4.23 -8.41 10.76
CA LYS A 89 5.54 -9.10 10.64
C LYS A 89 5.86 -10.01 11.83
N ASN A 90 5.58 -9.55 13.06
CA ASN A 90 5.80 -10.34 14.27
C ASN A 90 4.87 -11.55 14.31
N MET A 91 3.58 -11.35 13.98
CA MET A 91 2.61 -12.44 13.89
C MET A 91 3.02 -13.51 12.86
N VAL A 92 3.57 -13.10 11.71
CA VAL A 92 4.10 -14.05 10.71
C VAL A 92 5.28 -14.84 11.26
N ARG A 93 6.21 -14.21 11.97
CA ARG A 93 7.32 -14.92 12.62
C ARG A 93 6.81 -15.94 13.64
N ASP A 94 5.85 -15.54 14.47
CA ASP A 94 5.30 -16.41 15.51
C ASP A 94 4.56 -17.61 14.90
N ILE A 95 3.88 -17.41 13.76
CA ILE A 95 3.31 -18.51 12.94
C ILE A 95 4.40 -19.45 12.42
N LEU A 96 5.52 -18.93 11.91
CA LEU A 96 6.64 -19.74 11.40
C LEU A 96 7.36 -20.53 12.50
N GLU A 97 7.38 -19.99 13.72
CA GLU A 97 7.93 -20.64 14.92
C GLU A 97 6.92 -21.58 15.61
N ALA A 98 5.73 -21.78 15.02
CA ALA A 98 4.62 -22.56 15.58
C ALA A 98 4.12 -22.08 16.96
N LYS A 99 4.33 -20.80 17.28
CA LYS A 99 3.83 -20.12 18.49
C LYS A 99 2.44 -19.54 18.23
N PHE A 100 1.44 -20.43 18.15
CA PHE A 100 0.08 -20.05 17.76
C PHE A 100 -0.61 -19.13 18.77
N ASP A 101 -0.35 -19.29 20.07
CA ASP A 101 -0.93 -18.43 21.10
C ASP A 101 -0.48 -16.97 20.96
N ASP A 102 0.83 -16.76 20.75
CA ASP A 102 1.43 -15.44 20.52
C ASP A 102 0.93 -14.82 19.21
N ALA A 103 0.82 -15.63 18.14
CA ALA A 103 0.26 -15.19 16.87
C ALA A 103 -1.21 -14.75 16.99
N CYS A 104 -2.04 -15.53 17.71
CA CYS A 104 -3.44 -15.17 17.98
C CYS A 104 -3.55 -13.91 18.84
N PHE A 105 -2.64 -13.71 19.80
CA PHE A 105 -2.56 -12.47 20.56
C PHE A 105 -2.21 -11.27 19.67
N GLY A 106 -1.25 -11.43 18.76
CA GLY A 106 -0.92 -10.43 17.74
C GLY A 106 -2.11 -10.09 16.84
N LEU A 107 -2.87 -11.10 16.38
CA LEU A 107 -4.09 -10.91 15.60
C LEU A 107 -5.15 -10.11 16.37
N LYS A 108 -5.37 -10.46 17.64
CA LYS A 108 -6.34 -9.79 18.49
C LYS A 108 -5.97 -8.32 18.71
N GLN A 109 -4.69 -8.03 18.96
CA GLN A 109 -4.23 -6.63 19.10
C GLN A 109 -4.53 -5.80 17.84
N LEU A 110 -4.30 -6.36 16.65
CA LEU A 110 -4.61 -5.65 15.40
C LEU A 110 -6.11 -5.39 15.25
N TYR A 111 -6.95 -6.36 15.62
CA TYR A 111 -8.39 -6.18 15.63
C TYR A 111 -8.83 -5.11 16.64
N ASP A 112 -8.27 -5.13 17.85
CA ASP A 112 -8.57 -4.17 18.93
C ASP A 112 -8.09 -2.74 18.59
N LEU A 113 -7.08 -2.60 17.72
CA LEU A 113 -6.64 -1.31 17.16
C LEU A 113 -7.60 -0.76 16.08
N GLY A 114 -8.63 -1.53 15.71
CA GLY A 114 -9.67 -1.09 14.75
C GLY A 114 -9.38 -1.45 13.29
N TYR A 115 -8.34 -2.24 13.01
CA TYR A 115 -8.10 -2.72 11.65
C TYR A 115 -9.21 -3.67 11.20
N SER A 116 -9.64 -3.52 9.94
CA SER A 116 -10.62 -4.43 9.34
C SER A 116 -10.06 -5.86 9.25
N PRO A 117 -10.86 -6.90 9.54
CA PRO A 117 -10.48 -8.28 9.32
C PRO A 117 -9.99 -8.54 7.89
N THR A 118 -10.61 -7.89 6.90
CA THR A 118 -10.22 -8.02 5.48
C THR A 118 -8.82 -7.47 5.23
N ASP A 119 -8.45 -6.34 5.85
CA ASP A 119 -7.14 -5.72 5.69
C ASP A 119 -6.05 -6.54 6.36
N ILE A 120 -6.35 -7.09 7.53
CA ILE A 120 -5.43 -8.00 8.25
C ILE A 120 -5.17 -9.25 7.39
N ILE A 121 -6.21 -9.91 6.88
CA ILE A 121 -6.08 -11.11 6.05
C ILE A 121 -5.30 -10.82 4.75
N THR A 122 -5.64 -9.72 4.07
CA THR A 122 -5.01 -9.35 2.80
C THR A 122 -3.54 -9.00 2.99
N THR A 123 -3.21 -8.30 4.06
CA THR A 123 -1.83 -7.94 4.42
C THR A 123 -1.03 -9.19 4.80
N LEU A 124 -1.59 -10.07 5.61
CA LEU A 124 -0.97 -11.35 5.99
C LEU A 124 -0.65 -12.21 4.76
N PHE A 125 -1.62 -12.40 3.87
CA PHE A 125 -1.44 -13.17 2.65
C PHE A 125 -0.33 -12.61 1.75
N ARG A 126 -0.27 -11.27 1.62
CA ARG A 126 0.76 -10.60 0.82
C ARG A 126 2.16 -10.80 1.40
N ILE A 127 2.30 -10.64 2.72
CA ILE A 127 3.59 -10.81 3.38
C ILE A 127 4.06 -12.26 3.27
N ILE A 128 3.20 -13.24 3.51
CA ILE A 128 3.54 -14.65 3.33
C ILE A 128 3.98 -14.95 1.90
N LYS A 129 3.29 -14.40 0.89
CA LYS A 129 3.64 -14.61 -0.52
C LYS A 129 4.98 -13.97 -0.93
N ASN A 130 5.37 -12.89 -0.27
CA ASN A 130 6.62 -12.16 -0.54
C ASN A 130 7.78 -12.56 0.40
N CYS A 131 7.50 -13.30 1.49
CA CYS A 131 8.52 -13.98 2.25
C CYS A 131 9.13 -15.04 1.33
N ASN A 132 10.31 -14.75 0.78
CA ASN A 132 11.10 -15.74 0.05
C ASN A 132 11.50 -16.82 1.06
N MET A 133 10.70 -17.89 1.13
CA MET A 133 11.01 -19.09 1.90
C MET A 133 12.20 -19.76 1.20
N ALA A 134 13.40 -19.44 1.68
CA ALA A 134 14.63 -20.14 1.34
C ALA A 134 14.70 -21.46 2.10
#